data_AF-A0A9D3MP65-F1
#
_entry.id   AF-A0A9D3MP65-F1
#
_cell.length_a   1.000
_cell.length_b   1.000
_cell.length_c   1.000
_cell.angle_alpha   90.00
_cell.angle_beta   90.00
_cell.angle_gamma   90.00
#
_symmetry.space_group_name_H-M   'P 1'
#
loop_
_entity.id
_entity.type
_entity.pdbx_description
1 polymer ?
#
loop_
_entity_poly.entity_id
_entity_poly.type
_entity_poly.pdbx_seq_one_letter_code
_entity_poly.pdbx_strand_id
1 'polypeptide(L)'
;MAQNKTKMFSRGKLGEGLGVYRSTPFNLRDTSMPEYNSLHDPHLCNYYQRKSMQKLLRERNLITEQNEVICSMQDVKIHNTLLQQQLVLSQRSFGETQKAKMMAFLKDQEKGLASKDMTLTELREIMLEEELKIMRKLMRSEVARERKYCKGPRPIRTEEEESRRELELMSWKVAEREVLRRIECDARHEYNLKKIHRETQERRERQKVVANERKNAFHQKQRMEKLKTSEASVARELANLRRTAH
;
A
#
# COMPACT_ATOMS: atom_id res chain seq x y z
N MET A 1 45.00 30.21 15.17
CA MET A 1 44.33 29.11 15.90
C MET A 1 43.19 28.61 15.04
N ALA A 2 43.34 27.41 14.48
CA ALA A 2 42.31 26.80 13.64
C ALA A 2 41.10 26.44 14.52
N GLN A 3 39.98 27.14 14.32
CA GLN A 3 38.71 26.75 14.92
C GLN A 3 38.32 25.39 14.33
N ASN A 4 38.39 24.34 15.14
CA ASN A 4 37.72 23.08 14.84
C ASN A 4 36.23 23.41 14.64
N LYS A 5 35.79 23.50 13.37
CA LYS A 5 34.37 23.52 13.02
C LYS A 5 33.78 22.17 13.42
N THR A 6 33.37 22.04 14.68
CA THR A 6 32.50 20.95 15.11
C THR A 6 31.32 20.94 14.16
N LYS A 7 31.11 19.84 13.42
CA LYS A 7 29.96 19.71 12.53
C LYS A 7 28.71 19.82 13.41
N MET A 8 28.03 20.96 13.34
CA MET A 8 26.76 21.18 14.00
C MET A 8 25.68 20.51 13.15
N PHE A 9 24.90 19.63 13.76
CA PHE A 9 23.78 18.97 13.09
C PHE A 9 22.48 19.65 13.52
N SER A 10 21.56 19.81 12.57
CA SER A 10 20.21 20.31 12.82
C SER A 10 19.18 19.34 12.24
N ARG A 11 18.00 19.29 12.87
CA ARG A 11 16.91 18.37 12.50
C ARG A 11 15.60 19.05 12.13
N GLY A 12 15.60 20.38 12.02
CA GLY A 12 14.43 21.19 11.66
C GLY A 12 14.47 22.57 12.30
N LYS A 13 13.54 23.44 11.88
CA LYS A 13 13.43 24.78 12.46
C LYS A 13 12.74 24.73 13.83
N LEU A 14 13.05 25.74 14.65
CA LEU A 14 12.41 25.96 15.94
C LEU A 14 10.90 26.14 15.78
N GLY A 15 10.13 25.32 16.51
CA GLY A 15 8.67 25.27 16.43
C GLY A 15 8.13 24.51 15.21
N GLU A 16 8.99 23.84 14.43
CA GLU A 16 8.57 22.98 13.34
C GLU A 16 8.49 21.52 13.82
N GLY A 17 7.28 20.96 13.78
CA GLY A 17 7.04 19.57 14.16
C GLY A 17 7.75 18.62 13.21
N LEU A 18 8.61 17.75 13.76
CA LEU A 18 9.30 16.70 13.02
C LEU A 18 8.25 15.80 12.34
N GLY A 19 8.35 15.60 11.02
CA GLY A 19 7.35 14.90 10.21
C GLY A 19 7.00 13.48 10.68
N VAL A 20 7.85 12.86 11.50
CA VAL A 20 7.65 11.55 12.15
C VAL A 20 6.44 11.54 13.09
N TYR A 21 6.15 12.66 13.77
CA TYR A 21 5.03 12.74 14.73
C TYR A 21 3.66 12.99 14.07
N ARG A 22 3.61 13.17 12.75
CA ARG A 22 2.43 13.72 12.06
C ARG A 22 1.53 12.69 11.38
N SER A 23 2.00 11.46 11.16
CA SER A 23 1.26 10.48 10.34
C SER A 23 1.34 9.03 10.83
N THR A 24 1.93 8.80 12.00
CA THR A 24 1.85 7.49 12.66
C THR A 24 0.75 7.54 13.73
N PRO A 25 -0.16 6.55 13.77
CA PRO A 25 -1.08 6.43 14.89
C PRO A 25 -0.26 6.24 16.16
N PHE A 26 -0.57 7.01 17.21
CA PHE A 26 0.10 6.92 18.50
C PHE A 26 0.03 5.48 19.02
N ASN A 27 1.18 4.83 19.13
CA ASN A 27 1.28 3.47 19.61
C ASN A 27 2.11 3.45 20.91
N LEU A 28 1.44 3.21 22.03
CA LEU A 28 2.05 3.10 23.36
C LEU A 28 3.11 1.98 23.48
N ARG A 29 3.11 1.02 22.54
CA ARG A 29 4.08 -0.08 22.51
C ARG A 29 5.30 0.22 21.64
N ASP A 30 5.33 1.37 20.97
CA ASP A 30 6.44 1.74 20.10
C ASP A 30 7.55 2.43 20.90
N THR A 31 8.58 1.67 21.27
CA THR A 31 9.78 2.17 21.96
C THR A 31 10.73 2.93 21.03
N SER A 32 10.44 3.01 19.73
CA SER A 32 11.25 3.74 18.75
C SER A 32 10.90 5.21 18.62
N MET A 33 9.88 5.68 19.35
CA MET A 33 9.47 7.08 19.34
C MET A 33 10.61 7.96 19.90
N PRO A 34 11.06 8.99 19.15
CA PRO A 34 12.08 9.88 19.66
C PRO A 34 11.55 10.63 20.88
N GLU A 35 12.41 10.79 21.88
CA GLU A 35 12.11 11.53 23.11
C GLU A 35 11.53 12.91 22.76
N TYR A 36 10.43 13.27 23.42
CA TYR A 36 9.73 14.51 23.15
C TYR A 36 10.68 15.71 23.31
N ASN A 37 10.77 16.54 22.28
CA ASN A 37 11.52 17.79 22.35
C ASN A 37 10.60 18.97 22.08
N SER A 38 10.43 19.80 23.10
CA SER A 38 9.60 21.00 23.08
C SER A 38 10.04 22.02 22.02
N LEU A 39 11.31 22.08 21.64
CA LEU A 39 11.82 22.97 20.58
C LEU A 39 11.25 22.64 19.19
N HIS A 40 10.71 21.44 18.98
CA HIS A 40 10.01 21.07 17.76
C HIS A 40 8.49 21.11 17.91
N ASP A 41 7.94 21.56 19.04
CA ASP A 41 6.51 21.60 19.23
C ASP A 41 5.89 22.80 18.49
N PRO A 42 5.01 22.60 17.49
CA PRO A 42 4.34 23.70 16.80
C PRO A 42 3.50 24.58 17.72
N HIS A 43 2.95 24.01 18.80
CA HIS A 43 2.15 24.75 19.77
C HIS A 43 3.00 25.72 20.61
N LEU A 44 4.31 25.48 20.69
CA LEU A 44 5.27 26.34 21.37
C LEU A 44 5.98 27.31 20.41
N CYS A 45 5.68 27.30 19.09
CA CYS A 45 6.29 28.21 18.10
C CYS A 45 6.28 29.67 18.59
N ASN A 46 5.11 30.19 18.99
CA ASN A 46 4.97 31.56 19.46
C ASN A 46 5.76 31.89 20.73
N TYR A 47 5.94 30.91 21.63
CA TYR A 47 6.74 31.11 22.83
C TYR A 47 8.22 31.29 22.47
N TYR A 48 8.72 30.41 21.59
CA TYR A 48 10.11 30.43 21.15
C TYR A 48 10.44 31.54 20.15
N GLN A 49 9.45 32.15 19.48
CA GLN A 49 9.65 33.30 18.59
C GLN A 49 9.93 34.61 19.33
N ARG A 50 9.77 34.68 20.66
CA ARG A 50 10.12 35.86 21.45
C ARG A 50 11.61 36.12 21.37
N LYS A 51 12.03 37.36 21.05
CA LYS A 51 13.45 37.74 20.91
C LYS A 51 14.30 37.36 22.11
N SER A 52 13.77 37.50 23.34
CA SER A 52 14.45 37.10 24.57
C SER A 52 14.68 35.59 24.65
N MET A 53 13.72 34.78 24.20
CA MET A 53 13.84 33.32 24.17
C MET A 53 14.80 32.86 23.08
N GLN A 54 14.76 33.46 21.89
CA GLN A 54 15.73 33.16 20.84
C GLN A 54 17.16 33.49 21.28
N LYS A 55 17.35 34.63 21.92
CA LYS A 55 18.66 35.02 22.47
C LYS A 55 19.15 33.99 23.49
N LEU A 56 18.32 33.61 24.45
CA LEU A 56 18.64 32.60 25.46
C LEU A 56 18.97 31.23 24.83
N LEU A 57 18.20 30.80 23.82
CA LEU A 57 18.42 29.51 23.15
C LEU A 57 19.73 29.50 22.35
N ARG A 58 20.12 30.63 21.73
CA ARG A 58 21.42 30.78 21.04
C ARG A 58 22.58 30.81 22.03
N GLU A 59 22.46 31.58 23.10
CA GLU A 59 23.46 31.63 24.19
C GLU A 59 23.70 30.24 24.80
N ARG A 60 22.67 29.38 24.83
CA ARG A 60 22.75 28.00 25.31
C ARG A 60 23.12 26.98 24.22
N ASN A 61 23.44 27.40 22.99
CA ASN A 61 23.75 26.52 21.86
C ASN A 61 22.67 25.45 21.58
N LEU A 62 21.40 25.79 21.79
CA LEU A 62 20.26 24.91 21.49
C LEU A 62 19.68 25.14 20.09
N ILE A 63 19.91 26.32 19.53
CA ILE A 63 19.54 26.67 18.17
C ILE A 63 20.68 27.39 17.44
N THR A 64 20.71 27.30 16.12
CA THR A 64 21.62 28.05 15.24
C THR A 64 21.17 29.51 15.07
N GLU A 65 22.01 30.34 14.45
CA GLU A 65 21.63 31.71 14.06
C GLU A 65 20.43 31.75 13.11
N GLN A 66 20.25 30.68 12.33
CA GLN A 66 19.12 30.46 11.42
C GLN A 66 17.88 29.89 12.12
N ASN A 67 17.88 29.83 13.46
CA ASN A 67 16.82 29.23 14.29
C ASN A 67 16.55 27.75 14.00
N GLU A 68 17.57 27.00 13.59
CA GLU A 68 17.49 25.54 13.48
C GLU A 68 17.84 24.90 14.81
N VAL A 69 17.11 23.87 15.21
CA VAL A 69 17.36 23.17 16.48
C VAL A 69 18.61 22.31 16.33
N ILE A 70 19.61 22.56 17.18
CA ILE A 70 20.86 21.82 17.20
C ILE A 70 20.60 20.45 17.85
N CYS A 71 21.16 19.39 17.26
CA CYS A 71 21.00 18.03 17.73
C CYS A 71 22.29 17.23 17.54
N SER A 72 22.34 16.02 18.15
CA SER A 72 23.47 15.12 17.96
C SER A 72 23.39 14.41 16.61
N MET A 73 24.53 13.90 16.13
CA MET A 73 24.56 13.04 14.94
C MET A 73 23.67 11.80 15.11
N GLN A 74 23.60 11.27 16.34
CA GLN A 74 22.75 10.12 16.67
C GLN A 74 21.26 10.45 16.50
N ASP A 75 20.84 11.64 16.94
CA ASP A 75 19.46 12.12 16.76
C ASP A 75 19.08 12.24 15.29
N VAL A 76 19.99 12.78 14.47
CA VAL A 76 19.77 12.88 13.01
C VAL A 76 19.65 11.49 12.39
N LYS A 77 20.51 10.54 12.78
CA LYS A 77 20.45 9.17 12.27
C LYS A 77 19.13 8.49 12.63
N ILE A 78 18.70 8.60 13.89
CA ILE A 78 17.42 8.05 14.36
C ILE A 78 16.27 8.69 13.59
N HIS A 79 16.24 10.02 13.50
CA HIS A 79 15.21 10.77 12.78
C HIS A 79 15.11 10.33 11.30
N ASN A 80 16.24 10.27 10.59
CA ASN A 80 16.28 9.84 9.19
C ASN A 80 15.82 8.38 9.02
N THR A 81 16.22 7.50 9.94
CA THR A 81 15.81 6.08 9.93
C THR A 81 14.30 5.95 10.09
N LEU A 82 13.71 6.67 11.05
CA LEU A 82 12.27 6.67 11.29
C LEU A 82 11.50 7.23 10.10
N LEU A 83 11.96 8.35 9.52
CA LEU A 83 11.37 8.91 8.30
C LEU A 83 11.41 7.91 7.13
N GLN A 84 12.53 7.21 6.93
CA GLN A 84 12.65 6.19 5.90
C GLN A 84 11.70 5.02 6.13
N GLN A 85 11.61 4.50 7.35
CA GLN A 85 10.69 3.41 7.69
C GLN A 85 9.24 3.81 7.43
N GLN A 86 8.84 5.00 7.89
CA GLN A 86 7.50 5.51 7.68
C GLN A 86 7.19 5.71 6.19
N LEU A 87 8.15 6.24 5.42
CA LEU A 87 8.03 6.39 3.97
C LEU A 87 7.79 5.03 3.31
N VAL A 88 8.62 4.03 3.61
CA VAL A 88 8.49 2.68 3.05
C VAL A 88 7.13 2.06 3.40
N LEU A 89 6.68 2.17 4.65
CA LEU A 89 5.39 1.64 5.09
C LEU A 89 4.23 2.34 4.36
N SER A 90 4.28 3.66 4.25
CA SER A 90 3.26 4.44 3.53
C SER A 90 3.20 4.11 2.04
N GLN A 91 4.36 3.94 1.39
CA GLN A 91 4.45 3.55 -0.01
C GLN A 91 3.91 2.14 -0.24
N ARG A 92 4.20 1.22 0.68
CA ARG A 92 3.70 -0.15 0.62
C ARG A 92 2.18 -0.21 0.77
N SER A 93 1.63 0.41 1.81
CA SER A 93 0.18 0.41 2.04
C SER A 93 -0.58 1.12 0.92
N PHE A 94 -0.01 2.20 0.38
CA PHE A 94 -0.50 2.85 -0.82
C PHE A 94 -0.54 1.90 -2.01
N GLY A 95 0.60 1.27 -2.33
CA GLY A 95 0.72 0.33 -3.45
C GLY A 95 -0.26 -0.83 -3.34
N GLU A 96 -0.40 -1.42 -2.15
CA GLU A 96 -1.36 -2.48 -1.87
C GLU A 96 -2.81 -2.02 -2.10
N THR A 97 -3.16 -0.81 -1.64
CA THR A 97 -4.50 -0.23 -1.81
C THR A 97 -4.84 0.04 -3.28
N GLN A 98 -3.93 0.68 -4.02
CA GLN A 98 -4.17 1.00 -5.44
C GLN A 98 -4.21 -0.27 -6.29
N LYS A 99 -3.33 -1.24 -6.01
CA LYS A 99 -3.34 -2.56 -6.67
C LYS A 99 -4.64 -3.31 -6.43
N ALA A 100 -5.17 -3.28 -5.21
CA ALA A 100 -6.43 -3.92 -4.87
C ALA A 100 -7.61 -3.31 -5.66
N LYS A 101 -7.67 -1.97 -5.80
CA LYS A 101 -8.67 -1.30 -6.63
C LYS A 101 -8.58 -1.73 -8.10
N MET A 102 -7.37 -1.75 -8.66
CA MET A 102 -7.14 -2.18 -10.05
C MET A 102 -7.50 -3.66 -10.27
N MET A 103 -7.18 -4.54 -9.33
CA MET A 103 -7.58 -5.95 -9.41
C MET A 103 -9.10 -6.14 -9.29
N ALA A 104 -9.76 -5.36 -8.42
CA ALA A 104 -11.22 -5.39 -8.31
C ALA A 104 -11.88 -4.97 -9.64
N PHE A 105 -11.38 -3.90 -10.25
CA PHE A 105 -11.83 -3.45 -11.56
C PHE A 105 -11.69 -4.54 -12.64
N LEU A 106 -10.53 -5.21 -12.73
CA LEU A 106 -10.33 -6.31 -13.68
C LEU A 106 -11.33 -7.46 -13.48
N LYS A 107 -11.63 -7.79 -12.22
CA LYS A 107 -12.62 -8.82 -11.85
C LYS A 107 -14.03 -8.42 -12.25
N ASP A 108 -14.39 -7.15 -12.09
CA ASP A 108 -15.72 -6.64 -12.45
C ASP A 108 -15.89 -6.51 -13.96
N GLN A 109 -14.81 -6.22 -14.68
CA GLN A 109 -14.77 -6.22 -16.14
C GLN A 109 -15.02 -7.62 -16.70
N GLU A 110 -14.43 -8.67 -16.12
CA GLU A 110 -14.69 -10.06 -16.51
C GLU A 110 -16.15 -10.49 -16.27
N LYS A 111 -16.76 -9.99 -15.19
CA LYS A 111 -18.18 -10.27 -14.86
C LYS A 111 -19.18 -9.48 -15.69
N GLY A 112 -18.73 -8.56 -16.54
CA GLY A 112 -19.60 -7.64 -17.28
C GLY A 112 -20.31 -6.60 -16.40
N LEU A 113 -19.80 -6.39 -15.17
CA LEU A 113 -20.33 -5.39 -14.22
C LEU A 113 -19.65 -4.02 -14.38
N ALA A 114 -18.45 -3.98 -14.95
CA ALA A 114 -17.79 -2.72 -15.28
C ALA A 114 -18.37 -2.12 -16.56
N SER A 115 -18.40 -0.78 -16.63
CA SER A 115 -18.70 -0.06 -17.87
C SER A 115 -17.73 -0.54 -18.96
N LYS A 116 -18.26 -1.05 -20.08
CA LYS A 116 -17.45 -1.54 -21.23
C LYS A 116 -16.52 -0.47 -21.80
N ASP A 117 -16.85 0.80 -21.55
CA ASP A 117 -16.14 1.95 -22.10
C ASP A 117 -14.97 2.39 -21.22
N MET A 118 -14.91 1.94 -19.96
CA MET A 118 -13.83 2.33 -19.05
C MET A 118 -12.61 1.42 -19.23
N THR A 119 -11.46 2.01 -19.50
CA THR A 119 -10.19 1.27 -19.56
C THR A 119 -9.42 1.31 -18.24
N LEU A 120 -8.55 0.33 -17.99
CA LEU A 120 -7.66 0.35 -16.81
C LEU A 120 -6.73 1.58 -16.81
N THR A 121 -6.39 2.06 -18.02
CA THR A 121 -5.65 3.31 -18.22
C THR A 121 -6.43 4.53 -17.72
N GLU A 122 -7.73 4.61 -18.03
CA GLU A 122 -8.60 5.69 -17.52
C GLU A 122 -8.76 5.61 -16.01
N LEU A 123 -8.93 4.40 -15.45
CA LEU A 123 -8.97 4.22 -14.00
C LEU A 123 -7.68 4.75 -13.35
N ARG A 124 -6.51 4.46 -13.93
CA ARG A 124 -5.23 4.98 -13.47
C ARG A 124 -5.18 6.51 -13.46
N GLU A 125 -5.68 7.17 -14.51
CA GLU A 125 -5.71 8.63 -14.57
C GLU A 125 -6.71 9.24 -13.57
N ILE A 126 -7.85 8.57 -13.32
CA ILE A 126 -8.79 8.96 -12.27
C ILE A 126 -8.12 8.88 -10.89
N MET A 127 -7.45 7.76 -10.59
CA MET A 127 -6.70 7.57 -9.35
C MET A 127 -5.62 8.64 -9.19
N LEU A 128 -4.86 8.94 -10.25
CA LEU A 128 -3.85 10.00 -10.23
C LEU A 128 -4.44 11.37 -9.87
N GLU A 129 -5.61 11.72 -10.42
CA GLU A 129 -6.26 13.00 -10.10
C GLU A 129 -6.83 13.05 -8.68
N GLU A 130 -7.30 11.92 -8.14
CA GLU A 130 -7.67 11.81 -6.73
C GLU A 130 -6.47 12.08 -5.82
N GLU A 131 -5.32 11.47 -6.10
CA GLU A 131 -4.10 11.66 -5.31
C GLU A 131 -3.56 13.09 -5.43
N LEU A 132 -3.63 13.71 -6.62
CA LEU A 132 -3.31 15.12 -6.80
C LEU A 132 -4.19 16.02 -5.94
N LYS A 133 -5.48 15.72 -5.80
CA LYS A 133 -6.38 16.49 -4.92
C LYS A 133 -5.95 16.37 -3.46
N ILE A 134 -5.56 15.18 -3.01
CA ILE A 134 -5.06 14.95 -1.66
C ILE A 134 -3.77 15.73 -1.44
N MET A 135 -2.81 15.66 -2.37
CA MET A 135 -1.54 16.35 -2.21
C MET A 135 -1.70 17.88 -2.24
N ARG A 136 -2.54 18.43 -3.11
CA ARG A 136 -2.90 19.86 -3.09
C ARG A 136 -3.53 20.26 -1.75
N LYS A 137 -4.36 19.41 -1.14
CA LYS A 137 -4.93 19.66 0.20
C LYS A 137 -3.84 19.64 1.28
N LEU A 138 -2.93 18.66 1.24
CA LEU A 138 -1.80 18.55 2.18
C LEU A 138 -0.91 19.79 2.12
N MET A 139 -0.45 20.19 0.93
CA MET A 139 0.34 21.41 0.76
C MET A 139 -0.37 22.66 1.29
N ARG A 140 -1.69 22.80 1.03
CA ARG A 140 -2.48 23.92 1.57
C ARG A 140 -2.61 23.87 3.08
N SER A 141 -2.79 22.69 3.66
CA SER A 141 -2.89 22.50 5.10
C SER A 141 -1.57 22.77 5.83
N GLU A 142 -0.44 22.45 5.20
CA GLU A 142 0.89 22.75 5.72
C GLU A 142 1.06 24.28 5.83
N VAL A 143 0.75 25.00 4.75
CA VAL A 143 0.74 26.47 4.72
C VAL A 143 -0.24 27.05 5.75
N ALA A 144 -1.42 26.45 5.93
CA ALA A 144 -2.40 26.92 6.92
C ALA A 144 -1.93 26.70 8.37
N ARG A 145 -1.21 25.61 8.64
CA ARG A 145 -0.62 25.32 9.96
C ARG A 145 0.52 26.29 10.27
N GLU A 146 1.44 26.50 9.34
CA GLU A 146 2.48 27.53 9.48
C GLU A 146 1.87 28.88 9.85
N ARG A 147 0.77 29.27 9.18
CA ARG A 147 0.01 30.49 9.47
C ARG A 147 -0.64 30.51 10.86
N LYS A 148 -1.15 29.37 11.34
CA LYS A 148 -1.88 29.28 12.62
C LYS A 148 -0.94 29.40 13.81
N TYR A 149 0.23 28.77 13.73
CA TYR A 149 1.14 28.63 14.86
C TYR A 149 2.20 29.72 14.95
N CYS A 150 2.48 30.45 13.86
CA CYS A 150 3.56 31.42 13.83
C CYS A 150 3.01 32.78 13.30
N LYS A 151 2.82 33.76 14.21
CA LYS A 151 2.25 35.10 13.91
C LYS A 151 3.30 36.07 13.33
N GLY A 152 4.03 35.66 12.28
CA GLY A 152 5.00 36.51 11.58
C GLY A 152 4.38 37.32 10.43
N PRO A 153 5.05 38.39 9.94
CA PRO A 153 4.68 39.04 8.68
C PRO A 153 4.70 38.01 7.55
N ARG A 154 3.73 38.10 6.64
CA ARG A 154 3.64 37.18 5.49
C ARG A 154 4.95 37.27 4.70
N PRO A 155 5.65 36.15 4.44
CA PRO A 155 6.59 36.13 3.33
C PRO A 155 5.82 36.59 2.09
N ILE A 156 6.31 37.63 1.41
CA ILE A 156 5.77 38.01 0.10
C ILE A 156 6.03 36.81 -0.79
N ARG A 157 4.96 36.14 -1.23
CA ARG A 157 5.09 35.09 -2.22
C ARG A 157 5.56 35.75 -3.50
N THR A 158 6.78 35.42 -3.92
CA THR A 158 7.26 35.82 -5.23
C THR A 158 6.63 34.90 -6.27
N GLU A 159 6.42 35.40 -7.49
CA GLU A 159 5.98 34.57 -8.63
C GLU A 159 6.92 33.37 -8.84
N GLU A 160 8.21 33.54 -8.50
CA GLU A 160 9.21 32.47 -8.53
C GLU A 160 8.91 31.33 -7.54
N GLU A 161 8.44 31.63 -6.32
CA GLU A 161 8.07 30.61 -5.34
C GLU A 161 6.81 29.84 -5.72
N GLU A 162 5.84 30.52 -6.33
CA GLU A 162 4.63 29.86 -6.83
C GLU A 162 4.95 28.98 -8.03
N SER A 163 5.79 29.46 -8.95
CA SER A 163 6.30 28.68 -10.09
C SER A 163 7.09 27.44 -9.65
N ARG A 164 7.93 27.56 -8.62
CA ARG A 164 8.67 26.42 -8.04
C ARG A 164 7.73 25.35 -7.49
N ARG A 165 6.69 25.74 -6.75
CA ARG A 165 5.69 24.81 -6.19
C ARG A 165 4.87 24.11 -7.27
N GLU A 166 4.53 24.82 -8.34
CA GLU A 166 3.86 24.22 -9.49
C GLU A 166 4.76 23.21 -10.20
N LEU A 167 6.05 23.54 -10.36
CA LEU A 167 7.03 22.61 -10.92
C LEU A 167 7.20 21.36 -10.04
N GLU A 168 7.25 21.51 -8.72
CA GLU A 168 7.29 20.39 -7.76
C GLU A 168 6.04 19.51 -7.87
N LEU A 169 4.85 20.11 -7.97
CA LEU A 169 3.59 19.39 -8.14
C LEU A 169 3.57 18.61 -9.47
N MET A 170 4.08 19.20 -10.55
CA MET A 170 4.16 18.54 -11.86
C MET A 170 5.18 17.42 -11.86
N SER A 171 6.36 17.64 -11.25
CA SER A 171 7.37 16.61 -11.06
C SER A 171 6.82 15.41 -10.29
N TRP A 172 6.10 15.67 -9.19
CA TRP A 172 5.42 14.62 -8.44
C TRP A 172 4.36 13.91 -9.28
N LYS A 173 3.55 14.64 -10.06
CA LYS A 173 2.52 14.03 -10.93
C LYS A 173 3.13 13.02 -11.91
N VAL A 174 4.29 13.35 -12.47
CA VAL A 174 5.02 12.47 -13.38
C VAL A 174 5.53 11.23 -12.65
N ALA A 175 6.14 11.41 -11.47
CA ALA A 175 6.63 10.32 -10.64
C ALA A 175 5.49 9.37 -10.21
N GLU A 176 4.37 9.95 -9.75
CA GLU A 176 3.20 9.20 -9.28
C GLU A 176 2.57 8.40 -10.42
N ARG A 177 2.48 8.97 -11.62
CA ARG A 177 2.00 8.25 -12.81
C ARG A 177 2.86 7.03 -13.14
N GLU A 178 4.18 7.14 -13.00
CA GLU A 178 5.11 6.01 -13.21
C GLU A 178 4.89 4.91 -12.14
N VAL A 179 4.73 5.28 -10.87
CA VAL A 179 4.41 4.33 -9.80
C VAL A 179 3.10 3.59 -10.10
N LEU A 180 2.04 4.33 -10.44
CA LEU A 180 0.75 3.73 -10.78
C LEU A 180 0.83 2.84 -12.04
N ARG A 181 1.68 3.17 -13.03
CA ARG A 181 1.93 2.30 -14.19
C ARG A 181 2.56 0.97 -13.81
N ARG A 182 3.50 0.97 -12.86
CA ARG A 182 4.11 -0.28 -12.35
C ARG A 182 3.09 -1.13 -11.60
N ILE A 183 2.31 -0.50 -10.73
CA ILE A 183 1.22 -1.15 -9.99
C ILE A 183 0.20 -1.75 -10.97
N GLU A 184 -0.14 -1.04 -12.04
CA GLU A 184 -1.03 -1.52 -13.09
C GLU A 184 -0.49 -2.80 -13.76
N CYS A 185 0.79 -2.80 -14.13
CA CYS A 185 1.45 -3.97 -14.71
C CYS A 185 1.40 -5.18 -13.75
N ASP A 186 1.74 -4.94 -12.48
CA ASP A 186 1.71 -5.96 -11.44
C ASP A 186 0.29 -6.50 -11.19
N ALA A 187 -0.71 -5.62 -11.19
CA ALA A 187 -2.12 -6.00 -11.02
C ALA A 187 -2.58 -6.90 -12.17
N ARG A 188 -2.27 -6.53 -13.42
CA ARG A 188 -2.58 -7.34 -14.61
C ARG A 188 -1.90 -8.71 -14.54
N HIS A 189 -0.61 -8.73 -14.22
CA HIS A 189 0.16 -9.95 -14.13
C HIS A 189 -0.39 -10.91 -13.07
N GLU A 190 -0.61 -10.41 -11.84
CA GLU A 190 -1.14 -11.21 -10.75
C GLU A 190 -2.57 -11.70 -11.03
N TYR A 191 -3.40 -10.87 -11.65
CA TYR A 191 -4.74 -11.25 -12.07
C TYR A 191 -4.72 -12.42 -13.06
N ASN A 192 -3.89 -12.32 -14.10
CA ASN A 192 -3.75 -13.35 -15.12
C ASN A 192 -3.21 -14.67 -14.53
N LEU A 193 -2.22 -14.59 -13.63
CA LEU A 193 -1.72 -15.77 -12.91
C LEU A 193 -2.83 -16.46 -12.09
N LYS A 194 -3.63 -15.68 -11.35
CA LYS A 194 -4.76 -16.23 -10.57
C LYS A 194 -5.82 -16.85 -11.47
N LYS A 195 -6.07 -16.28 -12.65
CA LYS A 195 -6.99 -16.82 -13.64
C LYS A 195 -6.50 -18.17 -14.17
N ILE A 196 -5.26 -18.25 -14.64
CA ILE A 196 -4.65 -19.50 -15.13
C ILE A 196 -4.66 -20.57 -14.05
N HIS A 197 -4.34 -20.19 -12.80
CA HIS A 197 -4.36 -21.13 -11.67
C HIS A 197 -5.76 -21.70 -11.44
N ARG A 198 -6.80 -20.86 -11.48
CA ARG A 198 -8.19 -21.28 -11.34
C ARG A 198 -8.60 -22.25 -12.44
N GLU A 199 -8.35 -21.91 -13.70
CA GLU A 199 -8.67 -22.76 -14.84
C GLU A 199 -7.95 -24.12 -14.77
N THR A 200 -6.69 -24.12 -14.32
CA THR A 200 -5.91 -25.35 -14.13
C THR A 200 -6.48 -26.23 -13.02
N GLN A 201 -6.90 -25.63 -11.89
CA GLN A 201 -7.56 -26.33 -10.79
C GLN A 201 -8.88 -26.96 -11.25
N GLU A 202 -9.75 -26.16 -11.89
CA GLU A 202 -11.04 -26.64 -12.41
C GLU A 202 -10.85 -27.80 -13.40
N ARG A 203 -9.84 -27.73 -14.28
CA ARG A 203 -9.54 -28.82 -15.21
C ARG A 203 -9.14 -30.11 -14.48
N ARG A 204 -8.31 -30.01 -13.44
CA ARG A 204 -7.90 -31.17 -12.61
C ARG A 204 -9.09 -31.77 -11.89
N GLU A 205 -9.99 -30.93 -11.35
CA GLU A 205 -11.22 -31.40 -10.70
C GLU A 205 -12.15 -32.11 -11.67
N ARG A 206 -12.40 -31.54 -12.85
CA ARG A 206 -13.20 -32.18 -13.90
C ARG A 206 -12.61 -33.53 -14.32
N GLN A 207 -11.28 -33.62 -14.46
CA GLN A 207 -10.61 -34.89 -14.77
C GLN A 207 -10.78 -35.93 -13.67
N LYS A 208 -10.73 -35.53 -12.39
CA LYS A 208 -10.99 -36.42 -11.26
C LYS A 208 -12.43 -36.95 -11.28
N VAL A 209 -13.41 -36.08 -11.55
CA VAL A 209 -14.83 -36.47 -11.66
C VAL A 209 -15.01 -37.50 -12.77
N VAL A 210 -14.50 -37.21 -13.99
CA VAL A 210 -14.60 -38.14 -15.14
C VAL A 210 -13.89 -39.46 -14.85
N ALA A 211 -12.72 -39.45 -14.23
CA ALA A 211 -12.01 -40.67 -13.86
C ALA A 211 -12.79 -41.50 -12.83
N ASN A 212 -13.46 -40.83 -11.88
CA ASN A 212 -14.29 -41.49 -10.89
C ASN A 212 -15.55 -42.10 -11.52
N GLU A 213 -16.23 -41.38 -12.41
CA GLU A 213 -17.38 -41.88 -13.18
C GLU A 213 -17.00 -43.11 -14.01
N ARG A 214 -15.84 -43.09 -14.67
CA ARG A 214 -15.32 -44.25 -15.44
C ARG A 214 -15.09 -45.47 -14.56
N LYS A 215 -14.49 -45.28 -13.37
CA LYS A 215 -14.29 -46.37 -12.39
C LYS A 215 -15.64 -46.93 -11.92
N ASN A 216 -16.59 -46.06 -11.60
CA ASN A 216 -17.94 -46.47 -11.19
C ASN A 216 -18.65 -47.26 -12.29
N ALA A 217 -18.61 -46.79 -13.54
CA ALA A 217 -19.19 -47.48 -14.68
C ALA A 217 -18.55 -48.86 -14.93
N PHE A 218 -17.22 -48.97 -14.78
CA PHE A 218 -16.52 -50.25 -14.88
C PHE A 218 -16.98 -51.25 -13.82
N HIS A 219 -17.06 -50.83 -12.55
CA HIS A 219 -17.56 -51.69 -11.48
C HIS A 219 -19.03 -52.08 -11.67
N GLN A 220 -19.86 -51.18 -12.19
CA GLN A 220 -21.25 -51.47 -12.51
C GLN A 220 -21.35 -52.52 -13.63
N LYS A 221 -20.55 -52.40 -14.69
CA LYS A 221 -20.48 -53.42 -15.76
C LYS A 221 -20.07 -54.79 -15.21
N GLN A 222 -19.03 -54.85 -14.37
CA GLN A 222 -18.62 -56.11 -13.72
C GLN A 222 -19.75 -56.72 -12.87
N ARG A 223 -20.50 -55.90 -12.12
CA ARG A 223 -21.65 -56.39 -11.35
C ARG A 223 -22.73 -56.96 -12.26
N MET A 224 -23.06 -56.28 -13.36
CA MET A 224 -24.06 -56.74 -14.33
C MET A 224 -23.63 -58.03 -15.03
N GLU A 225 -22.34 -58.17 -15.39
CA GLU A 225 -21.83 -59.42 -15.97
C GLU A 225 -21.93 -60.58 -14.99
N LYS A 226 -21.56 -60.36 -13.72
CA LYS A 226 -21.70 -61.39 -12.67
C LYS A 226 -23.16 -61.83 -12.53
N LEU A 227 -24.10 -60.89 -12.49
CA LEU A 227 -25.54 -61.19 -12.44
C LEU A 227 -26.00 -61.99 -13.66
N LYS A 228 -25.60 -61.59 -14.88
CA LYS A 228 -25.91 -62.35 -16.11
C LYS A 228 -25.36 -63.77 -16.06
N THR A 229 -24.13 -63.95 -15.57
CA THR A 229 -23.55 -65.30 -15.44
C THR A 229 -24.29 -66.16 -14.41
N SER A 230 -24.74 -65.58 -13.29
CA SER A 230 -25.54 -66.31 -12.30
C SER A 230 -26.93 -66.65 -12.84
N GLU A 231 -27.59 -65.72 -13.53
CA GLU A 231 -28.89 -65.95 -14.19
C GLU A 231 -28.78 -67.06 -15.24
N ALA A 232 -27.73 -67.04 -16.07
CA ALA A 232 -27.47 -68.09 -17.05
C ALA A 232 -27.13 -69.46 -16.41
N SER A 233 -26.60 -69.47 -15.19
CA SER A 233 -26.39 -70.70 -14.41
C SER A 233 -27.72 -71.26 -13.90
N VAL A 234 -28.55 -70.42 -13.28
CA VAL A 234 -29.87 -70.79 -12.76
C VAL A 234 -30.80 -71.26 -13.90
N ALA A 235 -30.78 -70.57 -15.05
CA ALA A 235 -31.55 -70.98 -16.22
C ALA A 235 -31.13 -72.35 -16.75
N ARG A 236 -29.82 -72.67 -16.71
CA ARG A 236 -29.31 -74.00 -17.09
C ARG A 236 -29.76 -75.08 -16.11
N GLU A 237 -29.71 -74.82 -14.81
CA GLU A 237 -30.22 -75.75 -13.79
C GLU A 237 -31.72 -76.01 -13.95
N LEU A 238 -32.53 -74.96 -14.14
CA LEU A 238 -33.96 -75.09 -14.38
C LEU A 238 -34.27 -75.87 -15.67
N ALA A 239 -33.51 -75.67 -16.73
CA ALA A 239 -33.66 -76.42 -17.98
C ALA A 239 -33.31 -77.90 -17.80
N ASN A 240 -32.28 -78.23 -17.01
CA ASN A 240 -31.92 -79.61 -16.70
C ASN A 240 -33.00 -80.30 -15.86
N LEU A 241 -33.52 -79.62 -14.83
CA LEU A 241 -34.63 -80.14 -14.00
C LEU A 241 -35.88 -80.44 -14.83
N ARG A 242 -36.20 -79.60 -15.83
CA ARG A 242 -37.32 -79.85 -16.74
C ARG A 242 -37.10 -81.05 -17.67
N ARG A 243 -35.87 -81.36 -18.04
CA ARG A 243 -35.56 -82.54 -18.87
C ARG A 243 -35.59 -83.84 -18.08
N THR A 244 -35.28 -83.81 -16.79
CA THR A 244 -35.29 -85.00 -15.92
C THR A 244 -36.67 -85.32 -15.35
N ALA A 245 -37.67 -84.46 -15.54
CA ALA A 245 -39.03 -84.62 -15.05
C ALA A 245 -40.01 -85.24 -16.08
N HIS A 246 -39.53 -85.57 -17.29
CA HIS A 246 -40.22 -86.36 -18.31
C HIS A 246 -39.55 -87.73 -18.44
#